data_AF-A0A7Y3NW05-F1
#
_entry.id   AF-A0A7Y3NW05-F1
#
_cell.length_a   1.000
_cell.length_b   1.000
_cell.length_c   1.000
_cell.angle_alpha   90.00
_cell.angle_beta   90.00
_cell.angle_gamma   90.00
#
_symmetry.space_group_name_H-M   'P 1'
#
loop_
_entity.id
_entity.type
_entity.pdbx_description
1 polymer ?
#
loop_
_entity_poly.entity_id
_entity_poly.type
_entity_poly.pdbx_seq_one_letter_code
_entity_poly.pdbx_strand_id
1 'polypeptide(L)'
;TEGTLMAQTDVLCNRMVEIKKTGIRFSLDDFGIGYSSLSYLTRFPIDTLKIDISFVRGMMDDPKDLAVVDTIIDLADNLQLRTVAEGVEKGEQVTLLRLLGCQSMQGYFFSKPLPPAEFADLLRTDKRLPSTDTAPHPSVLQPAAVAAL
;
A
#
# COMPACT_ATOMS: atom_id res chain seq x y z
N THR A 1 8.83 -1.30 -9.57
CA THR A 1 9.23 -0.11 -8.80
C THR A 1 8.76 1.14 -9.52
N GLU A 2 8.57 2.23 -8.79
CA GLU A 2 8.06 3.52 -9.30
C GLU A 2 8.77 3.98 -10.59
N GLY A 3 10.10 3.94 -10.61
CA GLY A 3 10.90 4.45 -11.74
C GLY A 3 10.63 3.77 -13.09
N THR A 4 10.26 2.48 -13.12
CA THR A 4 9.95 1.78 -14.38
C THR A 4 8.63 2.27 -14.98
N LEU A 5 7.66 2.64 -14.13
CA LEU A 5 6.37 3.14 -14.59
C LEU A 5 6.52 4.50 -15.28
N MET A 6 7.50 5.29 -14.83
CA MET A 6 7.78 6.63 -15.34
C MET A 6 8.43 6.67 -16.73
N ALA A 7 8.95 5.54 -17.23
CA ALA A 7 9.54 5.44 -18.58
C ALA A 7 8.50 5.44 -19.72
N GLN A 8 7.21 5.57 -19.39
CA GLN A 8 6.08 5.95 -20.25
C GLN A 8 6.02 5.31 -21.64
N THR A 9 5.15 4.32 -21.80
CA THR A 9 4.57 3.99 -23.12
C THR A 9 3.11 3.55 -22.96
N ASP A 10 2.22 3.98 -23.87
CA ASP A 10 0.86 3.44 -23.94
C ASP A 10 0.88 1.92 -24.16
N VAL A 11 1.95 1.42 -24.78
CA VAL A 11 2.25 -0.01 -24.93
C VAL A 11 2.33 -0.72 -23.58
N LEU A 12 3.00 -0.13 -22.58
CA LEU A 12 3.10 -0.72 -21.25
C LEU A 12 1.73 -0.80 -20.58
N CYS A 13 0.95 0.29 -20.62
CA CYS A 13 -0.38 0.32 -20.01
C CYS A 13 -1.29 -0.75 -20.64
N ASN A 14 -1.31 -0.84 -21.97
CA ASN A 14 -2.12 -1.84 -22.68
C ASN A 14 -1.72 -3.28 -22.30
N ARG A 15 -0.42 -3.58 -22.20
CA ARG A 15 0.07 -4.90 -21.77
C ARG A 15 -0.33 -5.21 -20.33
N MET A 16 -0.24 -4.23 -19.42
CA MET A 16 -0.68 -4.42 -18.04
C MET A 16 -2.18 -4.69 -17.98
N VAL A 17 -2.99 -4.00 -18.78
CA VAL A 17 -4.44 -4.28 -18.88
C VAL A 17 -4.70 -5.70 -19.38
N GLU A 18 -3.97 -6.17 -20.41
CA GLU A 18 -4.09 -7.54 -20.90
C GLU A 18 -3.72 -8.59 -19.85
N ILE A 19 -2.62 -8.37 -19.12
CA ILE A 19 -2.20 -9.25 -18.01
C ILE A 19 -3.24 -9.22 -16.88
N LYS A 20 -3.81 -8.06 -16.56
CA LYS A 20 -4.84 -7.96 -15.52
C LYS A 20 -6.08 -8.78 -15.84
N LYS A 21 -6.45 -8.89 -17.13
CA LYS A 21 -7.57 -9.77 -17.57
C LYS A 21 -7.34 -11.24 -17.25
N THR A 22 -6.11 -11.68 -16.99
CA THR A 22 -5.82 -13.07 -16.56
C THR A 22 -5.95 -13.27 -15.04
N GLY A 23 -6.37 -12.23 -14.29
CA GLY A 23 -6.49 -12.27 -12.83
C GLY A 23 -5.23 -11.89 -12.06
N ILE A 24 -4.14 -11.51 -12.75
CA ILE A 24 -2.93 -10.99 -12.13
C ILE A 24 -3.18 -9.57 -11.62
N ARG A 25 -2.70 -9.26 -10.41
CA ARG A 25 -2.78 -7.94 -9.79
C ARG A 25 -1.43 -7.25 -9.82
N PHE A 26 -1.43 -5.92 -9.91
CA PHE A 26 -0.23 -5.10 -9.92
C PHE A 26 -0.06 -4.32 -8.63
N SER A 27 1.16 -4.32 -8.11
CA SER A 27 1.55 -3.48 -6.99
C SER A 27 2.59 -2.47 -7.46
N LEU A 28 2.43 -1.21 -7.07
CA LEU A 28 3.47 -0.20 -7.25
C LEU A 28 4.37 -0.21 -6.03
N ASP A 29 5.68 -0.33 -6.27
CA ASP A 29 6.70 -0.46 -5.23
C ASP A 29 7.46 0.83 -5.01
N ASP A 30 7.96 1.01 -3.78
CA ASP A 30 8.71 2.16 -3.29
C ASP A 30 7.98 3.50 -3.55
N PHE A 31 6.69 3.61 -3.23
CA PHE A 31 5.92 4.82 -3.53
C PHE A 31 6.33 5.98 -2.60
N GLY A 32 6.65 7.13 -3.21
CA GLY A 32 6.87 8.40 -2.51
C GLY A 32 8.33 8.84 -2.42
N ILE A 33 9.30 8.01 -2.84
CA ILE A 33 10.72 8.37 -2.90
C ILE A 33 11.13 9.02 -4.24
N GLY A 34 10.25 9.04 -5.23
CA GLY A 34 10.48 9.59 -6.57
C GLY A 34 9.48 10.64 -7.03
N TYR A 35 9.54 10.96 -8.33
CA TYR A 35 8.62 11.91 -8.98
C TYR A 35 7.30 11.23 -9.35
N SER A 36 6.50 10.81 -8.37
CA SER A 36 5.18 10.24 -8.67
C SER A 36 4.26 11.28 -9.29
N SER A 37 3.95 11.14 -10.59
CA SER A 37 2.83 11.89 -11.16
C SER A 37 1.54 11.17 -10.79
N LEU A 38 0.72 11.80 -9.97
CA LEU A 38 -0.65 11.34 -9.67
C LEU A 38 -1.44 11.03 -10.95
N SER A 39 -1.15 11.74 -12.05
CA SER A 39 -1.76 11.50 -13.36
C SER A 39 -1.47 10.12 -13.96
N TYR A 40 -0.35 9.48 -13.59
CA TYR A 40 -0.06 8.12 -14.04
C TYR A 40 -0.70 7.09 -13.13
N LEU A 41 -0.74 7.35 -11.83
CA LEU A 41 -1.37 6.45 -10.87
C LEU A 41 -2.84 6.17 -11.23
N THR A 42 -3.56 7.18 -11.74
CA THR A 42 -4.95 7.04 -12.19
C THR A 42 -5.11 6.35 -13.55
N ARG A 43 -4.04 6.22 -14.35
CA ARG A 43 -4.08 5.62 -15.70
C ARG A 43 -3.67 4.16 -15.70
N PHE A 44 -2.72 3.77 -14.85
CA PHE A 44 -2.24 2.40 -14.82
C PHE A 44 -3.18 1.50 -14.03
N PRO A 45 -3.36 0.23 -14.44
CA PRO A 45 -4.28 -0.68 -13.79
C PRO A 45 -3.68 -1.29 -12.50
N ILE A 46 -3.21 -0.44 -11.58
CA ILE A 46 -2.61 -0.81 -10.29
C ILE A 46 -3.72 -1.27 -9.32
N ASP A 47 -3.36 -2.14 -8.38
CA ASP A 47 -4.25 -2.67 -7.33
C ASP A 47 -3.74 -2.37 -5.92
N THR A 48 -2.45 -2.06 -5.78
CA THR A 48 -1.80 -1.92 -4.48
C THR A 48 -0.67 -0.89 -4.53
N LEU A 49 -0.61 -0.01 -3.53
CA LEU A 49 0.49 0.91 -3.26
C LEU A 49 1.31 0.37 -2.08
N LYS A 50 2.62 0.26 -2.27
CA LYS A 50 3.56 -0.08 -1.21
C LYS A 50 4.22 1.21 -0.72
N ILE A 51 4.06 1.51 0.57
CA ILE A 51 4.65 2.68 1.23
C ILE A 51 6.10 2.33 1.58
N ASP A 52 7.04 3.12 1.07
CA ASP A 52 8.47 2.85 1.23
C ASP A 52 8.90 2.79 2.70
N ILE A 53 9.87 1.90 2.96
CA ILE A 53 10.43 1.66 4.29
C ILE A 53 11.04 2.90 4.94
N SER A 54 11.56 3.85 4.16
CA SER A 54 12.14 5.09 4.70
C SER A 54 11.13 5.88 5.52
N PHE A 55 9.91 6.07 4.99
CA PHE A 55 8.82 6.76 5.69
C PHE A 55 8.31 5.96 6.88
N VAL A 56 8.10 4.65 6.72
CA VAL A 56 7.58 3.78 7.80
C VAL A 56 8.54 3.74 8.99
N ARG A 57 9.86 3.78 8.74
CA ARG A 57 10.87 3.84 9.81
C ARG A 57 10.87 5.19 10.51
N GLY A 58 10.72 6.29 9.78
CA GLY A 58 10.80 7.64 10.35
C GLY A 58 9.51 8.18 10.96
N MET A 59 8.33 7.64 10.61
CA MET A 59 7.02 8.19 11.02
C MET A 59 6.76 8.27 12.53
N MET A 60 7.56 7.60 13.37
CA MET A 60 7.45 7.71 14.83
C MET A 60 8.17 8.94 15.38
N ASP A 61 9.17 9.44 14.66
CA ASP A 61 10.12 10.47 15.12
C ASP A 61 10.07 11.74 14.26
N ASP A 62 9.74 11.64 12.96
CA ASP A 62 9.59 12.77 12.03
C ASP A 62 8.12 12.98 11.62
N PRO A 63 7.50 14.13 11.98
CA PRO A 63 6.12 14.43 11.58
C PRO A 63 5.95 14.56 10.06
N LYS A 64 7.01 14.83 9.29
CA LYS A 64 6.94 14.85 7.82
C LYS A 64 6.75 13.45 7.25
N ASP A 65 7.49 12.47 7.77
CA ASP A 65 7.35 11.08 7.34
C ASP A 65 5.95 10.55 7.70
N LEU A 66 5.45 10.90 8.89
CA LEU A 66 4.07 10.59 9.26
C LEU A 66 3.05 11.20 8.29
N ALA A 67 3.20 12.48 7.95
CA ALA A 67 2.30 13.16 7.02
C ALA A 67 2.34 12.52 5.62
N VAL A 68 3.51 12.04 5.17
CA VAL A 68 3.65 11.30 3.91
C VAL A 68 2.92 9.96 3.98
N VAL A 69 3.11 9.18 5.05
CA VAL A 69 2.41 7.89 5.25
C VAL A 69 0.89 8.09 5.21
N ASP A 70 0.38 9.06 5.97
CA ASP A 70 -1.05 9.41 6.04
C ASP A 70 -1.60 9.80 4.67
N THR A 71 -0.91 10.70 3.97
CA THR A 71 -1.30 11.14 2.62
C THR A 71 -1.33 9.98 1.62
N ILE A 72 -0.39 9.05 1.69
CA ILE A 72 -0.36 7.89 0.78
C ILE A 72 -1.55 6.95 1.07
N ILE A 73 -1.90 6.77 2.34
CA ILE A 73 -3.04 5.93 2.72
C ILE A 73 -4.35 6.56 2.23
N ASP A 74 -4.54 7.85 2.46
CA ASP A 74 -5.69 8.61 1.96
C ASP A 74 -5.80 8.58 0.43
N LEU A 75 -4.68 8.77 -0.27
CA LEU A 75 -4.65 8.69 -1.73
C LEU A 75 -5.06 7.31 -2.22
N ALA A 76 -4.55 6.25 -1.59
CA ALA A 76 -4.89 4.89 -1.97
C ALA A 76 -6.38 4.61 -1.78
N ASP A 77 -6.95 5.01 -0.65
CA ASP A 77 -8.38 4.83 -0.35
C ASP A 77 -9.27 5.56 -1.36
N ASN A 78 -8.95 6.82 -1.65
CA ASN A 78 -9.66 7.63 -2.65
C ASN A 78 -9.60 7.03 -4.07
N LEU A 79 -8.51 6.33 -4.40
CA LEU A 79 -8.34 5.65 -5.68
C LEU A 79 -8.76 4.17 -5.65
N GLN A 80 -9.36 3.70 -4.55
CA GLN A 80 -9.78 2.31 -4.34
C GLN A 80 -8.63 1.31 -4.52
N LEU A 81 -7.41 1.74 -4.16
CA LEU A 81 -6.20 0.94 -4.15
C LEU A 81 -5.95 0.37 -2.76
N ARG A 82 -5.30 -0.79 -2.71
CA ARG A 82 -4.86 -1.36 -1.44
C ARG A 82 -3.55 -0.77 -0.96
N THR A 83 -3.30 -0.75 0.35
CA THR A 83 -2.04 -0.27 0.92
C THR A 83 -1.24 -1.37 1.59
N VAL A 84 0.08 -1.33 1.41
CA VAL A 84 1.04 -2.16 2.15
C VAL A 84 2.14 -1.26 2.72
N ALA A 85 2.26 -1.15 4.03
CA ALA A 85 3.40 -0.48 4.66
C ALA A 85 4.60 -1.41 4.78
N GLU A 86 5.76 -0.99 4.29
CA GLU A 86 6.97 -1.81 4.27
C GLU A 86 7.94 -1.49 5.41
N GLY A 87 8.64 -2.50 5.91
CA GLY A 87 9.66 -2.33 6.94
C GLY A 87 9.12 -2.04 8.34
N VAL A 88 7.96 -2.57 8.67
CA VAL A 88 7.42 -2.51 10.04
C VAL A 88 8.26 -3.37 10.98
N GLU A 89 8.84 -2.76 12.01
CA GLU A 89 9.78 -3.39 12.94
C GLU A 89 9.33 -3.31 14.41
N LYS A 90 8.42 -2.39 14.75
CA LYS A 90 7.95 -2.15 16.12
C LYS A 90 6.43 -2.20 16.25
N GLY A 91 5.94 -2.58 17.43
CA GLY A 91 4.50 -2.65 17.70
C GLY A 91 3.79 -1.30 17.63
N GLU A 92 4.47 -0.21 17.99
CA GLU A 92 3.92 1.15 17.90
C GLU A 92 3.63 1.55 16.45
N GLN A 93 4.49 1.13 15.51
CA GLN A 93 4.27 1.35 14.06
C GLN A 93 3.02 0.59 13.59
N VAL A 94 2.83 -0.67 14.02
CA VAL A 94 1.61 -1.45 13.70
C VAL A 94 0.37 -0.74 14.20
N THR A 95 0.38 -0.28 15.45
CA THR A 95 -0.76 0.41 16.05
C THR A 95 -1.10 1.68 15.27
N LEU A 96 -0.10 2.51 14.96
CA LEU A 96 -0.32 3.75 14.22
C LEU A 96 -0.81 3.49 12.79
N LEU A 97 -0.18 2.57 12.05
CA LEU A 97 -0.59 2.20 10.70
C LEU A 97 -2.03 1.66 10.67
N ARG A 98 -2.46 0.93 11.69
CA ARG A 98 -3.87 0.48 11.82
C ARG A 98 -4.82 1.65 12.03
N LEU A 99 -4.45 2.62 12.88
CA LEU A 99 -5.27 3.80 13.14
C LEU A 99 -5.43 4.67 11.90
N LEU A 100 -4.38 4.78 11.09
CA LEU A 100 -4.42 5.48 9.80
C LEU A 100 -5.17 4.70 8.70
N GLY A 101 -5.63 3.48 8.97
CA GLY A 101 -6.37 2.67 8.00
C GLY A 101 -5.50 1.91 6.99
N CYS A 102 -4.20 1.75 7.26
CA CYS A 102 -3.32 0.91 6.44
C CYS A 102 -3.79 -0.56 6.46
N GLN A 103 -3.99 -1.14 5.28
CA GLN A 103 -4.69 -2.42 5.13
C GLN A 103 -3.78 -3.63 5.31
N SER A 104 -2.49 -3.48 5.03
CA SER A 104 -1.50 -4.55 5.11
C SER A 104 -0.14 -4.00 5.50
N MET A 105 0.66 -4.82 6.16
CA MET A 105 1.95 -4.42 6.72
C MET A 105 2.94 -5.57 6.51
N GLN A 106 4.18 -5.22 6.16
CA GLN A 106 5.27 -6.15 5.96
C GLN A 106 6.49 -5.65 6.72
N GLY A 107 7.18 -6.55 7.43
CA GLY A 107 8.44 -6.22 8.07
C GLY A 107 8.85 -7.19 9.17
N TYR A 108 10.00 -6.92 9.77
CA TYR A 108 10.65 -7.83 10.73
C TYR A 108 9.89 -7.94 12.05
N PHE A 109 8.94 -7.04 12.32
CA PHE A 109 7.99 -7.21 13.42
C PHE A 109 7.22 -8.54 13.30
N PHE A 110 6.84 -8.95 12.09
CA PHE A 110 6.09 -10.18 11.85
C PHE A 110 7.01 -11.38 11.64
N SER A 111 7.97 -11.24 10.71
CA SER A 111 8.96 -12.26 10.39
C SER A 111 10.08 -11.66 9.55
N LYS A 112 11.27 -12.22 9.64
CA LYS A 112 12.32 -11.99 8.63
C LYS A 112 11.96 -12.76 7.34
N PRO A 113 12.57 -12.45 6.18
CA PRO A 113 12.55 -13.31 5.01
C PRO A 113 13.06 -14.71 5.38
N LEU A 114 12.30 -15.74 4.98
CA LEU A 114 12.56 -17.13 5.35
C LEU A 114 12.86 -17.97 4.10
N PRO A 115 13.68 -19.02 4.24
CA PRO A 115 13.74 -20.08 3.24
C PRO A 115 12.36 -20.71 2.99
N PRO A 116 12.11 -21.29 1.80
CA PRO A 116 10.79 -21.81 1.44
C PRO A 116 10.19 -22.82 2.44
N ALA A 117 11.02 -23.69 3.02
CA ALA A 117 10.57 -24.68 4.01
C ALA A 117 10.06 -24.02 5.29
N GLU A 118 10.84 -23.09 5.86
CA GLU A 118 10.47 -22.36 7.07
C GLU A 118 9.26 -21.44 6.84
N PHE A 119 9.15 -20.84 5.66
CA PHE A 119 7.95 -20.08 5.27
C PHE A 119 6.69 -20.95 5.26
N ALA A 120 6.77 -22.16 4.69
CA ALA A 120 5.66 -23.09 4.68
C ALA A 120 5.26 -23.51 6.10
N ASP A 121 6.22 -23.73 6.99
CA ASP A 121 5.95 -24.02 8.41
C ASP A 121 5.30 -22.84 9.12
N LEU A 122 5.77 -21.62 8.89
CA LEU A 122 5.17 -20.41 9.44
C LEU A 122 3.70 -20.28 9.02
N LEU A 123 3.38 -20.50 7.74
CA LEU A 123 1.99 -20.41 7.25
C LEU A 123 1.06 -21.44 7.90
N ARG A 124 1.56 -22.64 8.22
CA ARG A 124 0.77 -23.68 8.90
C ARG A 124 0.40 -23.32 10.34
N THR A 125 1.11 -22.39 10.96
CA THR A 125 0.79 -21.94 12.32
C THR A 125 -0.46 -21.06 12.39
N ASP A 126 -0.98 -20.59 11.25
CA ASP A 126 -2.15 -19.68 11.16
C ASP A 126 -2.09 -18.52 12.15
N LYS A 127 -0.89 -17.95 12.36
CA LYS A 127 -0.71 -16.76 13.19
C LYS A 127 -1.44 -15.60 12.52
N ARG A 128 -2.40 -15.03 13.26
CA ARG A 128 -3.14 -13.85 12.84
C ARG A 128 -2.86 -12.71 13.79
N LEU A 129 -2.88 -11.50 13.25
CA LEU A 129 -2.91 -10.35 14.13
C LEU A 129 -4.26 -10.29 14.85
N PRO A 130 -4.30 -9.82 16.10
CA PRO A 130 -5.56 -9.57 16.78
C PRO A 130 -6.45 -8.68 15.90
N SER A 131 -7.71 -9.09 15.72
CA SER A 131 -8.73 -8.25 15.11
C SER A 131 -8.95 -7.04 15.99
N THR A 132 -8.85 -5.86 15.42
CA THR A 132 -9.28 -4.61 16.08
C THR A 132 -10.63 -4.23 15.49
N ASP A 133 -11.63 -4.00 16.35
CA ASP A 133 -12.86 -3.29 15.99
C ASP A 133 -12.52 -1.82 15.76
N THR A 134 -11.74 -1.52 14.72
CA THR A 134 -11.50 -0.13 14.31
C THR A 134 -12.54 0.19 13.26
N ALA A 135 -13.37 1.20 13.54
CA ALA A 135 -14.32 1.74 12.57
C ALA A 135 -13.59 2.09 11.26
N PRO A 136 -14.24 1.94 10.10
CA PRO A 136 -13.64 2.28 8.82
C PRO A 136 -13.13 3.74 8.80
N HIS A 137 -12.06 3.96 8.04
CA HIS A 137 -11.50 5.29 7.77
C HIS A 137 -12.63 6.25 7.30
N PRO A 138 -12.68 7.51 7.79
CA PRO A 138 -13.81 8.42 7.57
C PRO A 138 -14.02 8.90 6.11
N SER A 139 -13.25 8.38 5.14
CA SER A 139 -13.31 8.76 3.72
C SER A 139 -14.37 7.99 2.90
N VAL A 140 -15.32 7.30 3.53
CA VAL A 140 -16.52 6.79 2.83
C VAL A 140 -17.43 7.96 2.43
N LEU A 141 -17.00 8.76 1.46
CA LEU A 141 -17.90 9.51 0.61
C LEU A 141 -18.55 8.50 -0.33
N GLN A 142 -19.80 8.14 0.01
CA GLN A 142 -20.69 7.38 -0.87
C GLN A 142 -20.71 8.02 -2.27
N PRO A 143 -20.67 7.24 -3.37
CA PRO A 143 -20.72 7.77 -4.73
C PRO A 143 -22.13 8.24 -5.15
N ALA A 144 -22.74 9.16 -4.40
CA ALA A 144 -24.10 9.66 -4.66
C ALA A 144 -24.21 11.19 -4.83
N ALA A 145 -23.11 11.94 -5.01
CA ALA A 145 -23.19 13.40 -5.08
C ALA A 145 -22.27 14.09 -6.10
N VAL A 146 -21.95 13.45 -7.23
CA VAL A 146 -21.34 14.16 -8.39
C VAL A 146 -22.13 13.85 -9.67
N ALA A 147 -23.44 14.05 -9.59
CA ALA A 147 -24.35 14.08 -10.73
C ALA A 147 -25.40 15.17 -10.50
N ALA A 148 -24.93 16.40 -10.23
CA ALA A 148 -25.71 17.63 -10.33
C ALA A 148 -24.74 18.80 -10.25
N LEU A 149 -24.20 19.21 -11.41
CA LEU A 149 -23.94 20.59 -11.84
C LEU A 149 -23.40 20.55 -13.28
#